data_AF-A0A9Q1IWH0-F1
#
_entry.id   AF-A0A9Q1IWH0-F1
#
_cell.length_a   1.000
_cell.length_b   1.000
_cell.length_c   1.000
_cell.angle_alpha   90.00
_cell.angle_beta   90.00
_cell.angle_gamma   90.00
#
_symmetry.space_group_name_H-M   'P 1'
#
loop_
_entity.id
_entity.type
_entity.pdbx_description
1 polymer ?
#
loop_
_entity_poly.entity_id
_entity_poly.type
_entity_poly.pdbx_seq_one_letter_code
_entity_poly.pdbx_strand_id
1 'polypeptide(L)'
;MKETKDALANVLRHPHITGKPVFLLANKQDRDGALHEADIIDRLSLEKLVNQNKCRCKIVPCSVKTIGKKAIQSGLEWLLKAVAMDYDIISERVQNDTAEQKEQDRRERSERVRQAREERERTGGG
;
A
#
# COMPACT_ATOMS: atom_id res chain seq x y z
N MET A 1 13.04 -6.52 -12.72
CA MET A 1 13.24 -5.50 -11.66
C MET A 1 12.65 -4.13 -12.00
N LYS A 2 12.71 -3.63 -13.24
CA LYS A 2 12.11 -2.33 -13.60
C LYS A 2 10.61 -2.24 -13.25
N GLU A 3 9.82 -3.20 -13.70
CA GLU A 3 8.38 -3.28 -13.39
C GLU A 3 8.12 -3.26 -11.87
N THR A 4 8.85 -4.07 -11.10
CA THR A 4 8.72 -4.12 -9.64
C THR A 4 9.06 -2.79 -8.98
N LYS A 5 10.09 -2.10 -9.48
CA LYS A 5 10.48 -0.76 -9.01
C LYS A 5 9.41 0.27 -9.32
N ASP A 6 8.87 0.26 -10.54
CA ASP A 6 7.83 1.20 -10.96
C ASP A 6 6.53 0.97 -10.17
N ALA A 7 6.14 -0.29 -9.97
CA ALA A 7 5.00 -0.67 -9.15
C ALA A 7 5.19 -0.20 -7.68
N LEU A 8 6.35 -0.46 -7.09
CA LEU A 8 6.66 0.00 -5.73
C LEU A 8 6.65 1.53 -5.63
N ALA A 9 7.23 2.22 -6.62
CA ALA A 9 7.22 3.68 -6.67
C ALA A 9 5.79 4.24 -6.75
N ASN A 10 4.91 3.62 -7.54
CA ASN A 10 3.50 4.02 -7.63
C ASN A 10 2.77 3.84 -6.29
N VAL A 11 3.02 2.72 -5.59
CA VAL A 11 2.45 2.48 -4.25
C VAL A 11 2.96 3.52 -3.26
N LEU A 12 4.28 3.75 -3.20
CA LEU A 12 4.87 4.68 -2.24
C LEU A 12 4.47 6.14 -2.48
N ARG A 13 4.21 6.53 -3.72
CA ARG A 13 3.77 7.88 -4.10
C ARG A 13 2.27 8.10 -3.87
N HIS A 14 1.51 7.03 -3.65
CA HIS A 14 0.06 7.14 -3.49
C HIS A 14 -0.26 7.99 -2.24
N PRO A 15 -1.14 9.01 -2.32
CA PRO A 15 -1.42 9.91 -1.19
C PRO A 15 -1.83 9.18 0.09
N HIS A 16 -2.62 8.11 -0.04
CA HIS A 16 -3.06 7.28 1.09
C HIS A 16 -1.94 6.39 1.68
N ILE A 17 -0.75 6.32 1.08
CA ILE A 17 0.39 5.51 1.53
C ILE A 17 1.57 6.40 1.97
N THR A 18 1.81 7.52 1.29
CA THR A 18 2.87 8.48 1.61
C THR A 18 2.89 8.80 3.11
N GLY A 19 4.06 8.64 3.74
CA GLY A 19 4.25 8.87 5.18
C GLY A 19 3.84 7.72 6.11
N LYS A 20 3.20 6.65 5.61
CA LYS A 20 2.86 5.48 6.41
C LYS A 20 4.03 4.47 6.41
N PRO A 21 4.26 3.72 7.51
CA PRO A 21 5.31 2.73 7.55
C PRO A 21 5.02 1.58 6.56
N VAL A 22 6.07 1.12 5.87
CA VAL A 22 6.00 0.08 4.84
C VAL A 22 6.86 -1.10 5.27
N PHE A 23 6.25 -2.28 5.27
CA PHE A 23 6.93 -3.52 5.57
C PHE A 23 7.06 -4.35 4.29
N LEU A 24 8.29 -4.54 3.80
CA LEU A 24 8.59 -5.19 2.53
C LEU A 24 9.15 -6.60 2.76
N LEU A 25 8.48 -7.60 2.20
CA LEU A 25 8.90 -8.99 2.28
C LEU A 25 9.71 -9.39 1.04
N ALA A 26 11.02 -9.59 1.23
CA ALA A 26 11.89 -10.18 0.22
C ALA A 26 11.70 -11.71 0.21
N ASN A 27 10.59 -12.15 -0.36
CA ASN A 27 10.16 -13.55 -0.35
C ASN A 27 11.00 -14.44 -1.29
N LYS A 28 10.88 -15.77 -1.12
CA LYS A 28 11.51 -16.84 -1.92
C LYS A 28 13.03 -16.97 -1.71
N GLN A 29 13.52 -16.66 -0.52
CA GLN A 29 14.95 -16.80 -0.15
C GLN A 29 15.43 -18.26 -0.13
N ASP A 30 14.54 -19.23 -0.31
CA ASP A 30 14.85 -20.66 -0.48
C ASP A 30 15.27 -21.04 -1.91
N ARG A 31 15.28 -20.09 -2.86
CA ARG A 31 15.59 -20.35 -4.26
C ARG A 31 17.02 -19.94 -4.61
N ASP A 32 17.67 -20.75 -5.43
CA ASP A 32 18.95 -20.38 -6.02
C ASP A 32 18.80 -19.11 -6.86
N GLY A 33 19.76 -18.18 -6.69
CA GLY A 33 19.70 -16.85 -7.31
C GLY A 33 18.76 -15.87 -6.62
N ALA A 34 18.26 -16.18 -5.40
CA ALA A 34 17.57 -15.19 -4.57
C ALA A 34 18.49 -13.99 -4.29
N LEU A 35 17.93 -12.79 -4.42
CA LEU A 35 18.67 -11.56 -4.16
C LEU A 35 18.81 -11.34 -2.66
N HIS A 36 19.99 -10.88 -2.25
CA HIS A 36 20.23 -10.42 -0.90
C HIS A 36 19.54 -9.06 -0.67
N GLU A 37 19.40 -8.71 0.61
CA GLU A 37 18.75 -7.46 1.02
C GLU A 37 19.37 -6.22 0.37
N ALA A 38 20.72 -6.13 0.36
CA ALA A 38 21.44 -5.04 -0.27
C ALA A 38 21.16 -4.93 -1.78
N ASP A 39 21.14 -6.06 -2.50
CA ASP A 39 20.83 -6.08 -3.93
C ASP A 39 19.41 -5.58 -4.22
N ILE A 40 18.46 -5.90 -3.35
CA ILE A 40 17.07 -5.44 -3.48
C ILE A 40 16.99 -3.94 -3.25
N ILE A 41 17.66 -3.44 -2.20
CA ILE A 41 17.74 -2.01 -1.89
C ILE A 41 18.29 -1.23 -3.08
N ASP A 42 19.41 -1.68 -3.65
CA ASP A 42 20.07 -1.02 -4.77
C ASP A 42 19.22 -1.06 -6.04
N ARG A 43 18.76 -2.26 -6.44
CA ARG A 43 18.02 -2.45 -7.70
C ARG A 43 16.67 -1.73 -7.70
N LEU A 44 16.01 -1.63 -6.54
CA LEU A 44 14.76 -0.87 -6.40
C LEU A 44 15.02 0.61 -6.11
N SER A 45 16.26 1.00 -5.80
CA SER A 45 16.60 2.31 -5.26
C SER A 45 15.74 2.67 -4.05
N LEU A 46 15.60 1.69 -3.14
CA LEU A 46 14.60 1.68 -2.08
C LEU A 46 14.78 2.86 -1.13
N GLU A 47 16.02 3.12 -0.68
CA GLU A 47 16.34 4.26 0.21
C GLU A 47 15.85 5.59 -0.37
N LYS A 48 16.12 5.84 -1.66
CA LYS A 48 15.68 7.05 -2.34
C LYS A 48 14.16 7.14 -2.36
N LEU A 49 13.46 6.06 -2.73
CA LEU A 49 12.01 6.05 -2.82
C LEU A 49 11.34 6.26 -1.46
N VAL A 50 11.81 5.59 -0.42
CA VAL A 50 11.18 5.67 0.90
C VAL A 50 11.43 7.02 1.55
N ASN A 51 12.63 7.60 1.37
CA ASN A 51 12.95 8.94 1.85
C ASN A 51 12.13 10.03 1.14
N GLN A 52 11.99 9.95 -0.19
CA GLN A 52 11.18 10.89 -0.97
C GLN A 52 9.71 10.89 -0.54
N ASN A 53 9.17 9.72 -0.20
CA ASN A 53 7.78 9.58 0.22
C ASN A 53 7.60 9.58 1.76
N LYS A 54 8.67 9.87 2.51
CA LYS A 54 8.70 9.93 3.99
C LYS A 54 8.18 8.64 4.66
N CYS A 55 8.32 7.50 4.01
CA CYS A 55 7.88 6.23 4.54
C CYS A 55 9.00 5.57 5.34
N ARG A 56 8.78 5.22 6.61
CA ARG A 56 9.68 4.29 7.30
C ARG A 56 9.55 2.93 6.62
N CYS A 57 10.65 2.32 6.22
CA CYS A 57 10.63 1.04 5.53
C CYS A 57 11.45 0.01 6.29
N LYS A 58 10.93 -1.22 6.39
CA LYS A 58 11.70 -2.38 6.84
C LYS A 58 11.56 -3.48 5.80
N ILE A 59 12.68 -3.95 5.30
CA ILE A 59 12.76 -5.14 4.47
C ILE A 59 13.04 -6.35 5.36
N VAL A 60 12.39 -7.47 5.09
CA VAL A 60 12.66 -8.75 5.75
C VAL A 60 12.82 -9.83 4.69
N PRO A 61 13.99 -10.50 4.62
CA PRO A 61 14.15 -11.71 3.83
C PRO A 61 13.28 -12.83 4.41
N CYS A 62 12.47 -13.48 3.57
CA CYS A 62 11.63 -14.58 4.02
C CYS A 62 11.54 -15.72 2.99
N SER A 63 11.27 -16.91 3.49
CA SER A 63 10.92 -18.08 2.69
C SER A 63 9.73 -18.79 3.32
N VAL A 64 8.82 -19.32 2.50
CA VAL A 64 7.64 -20.05 2.99
C VAL A 64 8.05 -21.35 3.70
N LYS A 65 9.21 -21.92 3.36
CA LYS A 65 9.62 -23.27 3.79
C LYS A 65 10.43 -23.32 5.10
N THR A 66 11.17 -22.28 5.46
CA THR A 66 12.20 -22.40 6.53
C THR A 66 12.36 -21.16 7.40
N ILE A 67 12.23 -19.96 6.84
CA ILE A 67 12.58 -18.70 7.54
C ILE A 67 11.34 -17.82 7.81
N GLY A 68 10.19 -18.16 7.23
CA GLY A 68 9.02 -17.30 7.12
C GLY A 68 8.39 -16.87 8.45
N LYS A 69 8.05 -17.80 9.34
CA LYS A 69 7.12 -17.46 10.43
C LYS A 69 7.71 -16.47 11.45
N LYS A 70 8.93 -16.71 11.94
CA LYS A 70 9.59 -15.84 12.93
C LYS A 70 10.01 -14.49 12.34
N ALA A 71 10.54 -14.50 11.11
CA ALA A 71 10.98 -13.28 10.44
C ALA A 71 9.79 -12.37 10.10
N ILE A 72 8.70 -12.94 9.56
CA ILE A 72 7.46 -12.21 9.29
C ILE A 72 6.86 -11.68 10.59
N GLN A 73 6.84 -12.48 11.67
CA GLN A 73 6.35 -12.01 12.97
C GLN A 73 7.16 -10.81 13.49
N SER A 74 8.49 -10.87 13.46
CA SER A 74 9.36 -9.75 13.86
C SER A 74 9.14 -8.50 13.00
N GLY A 75 8.91 -8.69 11.70
CA GLY A 75 8.56 -7.59 10.79
C GLY A 75 7.19 -6.97 11.08
N LEU A 76 6.19 -7.79 11.40
CA LEU A 76 4.87 -7.32 11.84
C LEU A 76 4.92 -6.59 13.17
N GLU A 77 5.68 -7.10 14.15
CA GLU A 77 5.90 -6.43 15.43
C GLU A 77 6.56 -5.07 15.24
N TRP A 78 7.54 -4.97 14.33
CA TRP A 78 8.12 -3.68 13.94
C TRP A 78 7.09 -2.74 13.30
N LEU A 79 6.25 -3.25 12.39
CA LEU A 79 5.23 -2.45 11.73
C LEU A 79 4.23 -1.89 12.74
N LEU A 80 3.74 -2.74 13.66
CA LEU A 80 2.82 -2.33 14.72
C LEU A 80 3.46 -1.28 15.64
N LYS A 81 4.74 -1.43 16.01
CA LYS A 81 5.46 -0.42 16.79
C LYS A 81 5.58 0.90 16.03
N ALA A 82 5.92 0.86 14.74
CA ALA A 82 6.02 2.05 13.91
C ALA A 82 4.67 2.77 13.77
N VAL A 83 3.57 2.02 13.65
CA VAL A 83 2.21 2.58 13.65
C VAL A 83 1.87 3.14 15.03
N ALA A 84 2.19 2.43 16.12
CA ALA A 84 1.89 2.85 17.48
C ALA A 84 2.59 4.18 17.86
N MET A 85 3.82 4.40 17.37
CA MET A 85 4.58 5.63 17.62
C MET A 85 3.88 6.88 17.06
N ASP A 86 3.27 6.77 15.88
CA ASP A 86 2.60 7.88 15.19
C ASP A 86 1.09 7.60 15.04
N TYR A 87 0.50 6.88 16.01
CA TYR A 87 -0.85 6.32 15.88
C TYR A 87 -1.90 7.39 15.64
N ASP A 88 -1.89 8.46 16.43
CA ASP A 88 -2.88 9.53 16.32
C ASP A 88 -2.86 10.17 14.93
N ILE A 89 -1.66 10.47 14.42
CA ILE A 89 -1.45 11.05 13.09
C ILE A 89 -1.88 10.08 11.98
N ILE A 90 -1.49 8.81 12.08
CA ILE A 90 -1.83 7.80 11.07
C ILE A 90 -3.33 7.51 11.07
N SER A 91 -3.93 7.40 12.25
CA SER A 91 -5.35 7.09 12.43
C SER A 91 -6.23 8.23 11.91
N GLU A 92 -5.92 9.48 12.24
CA GLU A 92 -6.62 10.66 11.72
C GLU A 92 -6.59 10.69 10.18
N ARG A 93 -5.41 10.51 9.59
CA ARG A 93 -5.28 10.45 8.13
C ARG A 93 -6.10 9.32 7.52
N VAL A 94 -6.03 8.11 8.08
CA VAL A 94 -6.81 6.97 7.57
C VAL A 94 -8.31 7.24 7.67
N GLN A 95 -8.78 7.85 8.77
CA GLN A 95 -10.19 8.20 8.94
C GLN A 95 -10.65 9.22 7.90
N ASN A 96 -9.87 10.29 7.69
CA ASN A 96 -10.17 11.31 6.68
C ASN A 96 -10.16 10.73 5.27
N ASP A 97 -9.09 10.03 4.88
CA ASP A 97 -8.97 9.37 3.56
C ASP A 97 -10.17 8.43 3.31
N THR A 98 -10.56 7.65 4.33
CA THR A 98 -11.67 6.69 4.23
C THR A 98 -13.04 7.38 4.16
N ALA A 99 -13.22 8.48 4.89
CA ALA A 99 -14.46 9.26 4.87
C ALA A 99 -14.64 9.95 3.52
N GLU A 100 -13.59 10.55 2.97
CA GLU A 100 -13.59 11.16 1.64
C GLU A 100 -13.90 10.14 0.55
N GLN A 101 -13.26 8.97 0.57
CA GLN A 101 -13.55 7.90 -0.39
C GLN A 101 -15.01 7.44 -0.32
N LYS A 102 -15.55 7.25 0.90
CA LYS A 102 -16.96 6.86 1.09
C LYS A 102 -17.93 7.93 0.60
N GLU A 103 -17.61 9.21 0.81
CA GLU A 103 -18.42 10.33 0.32
C GLU A 103 -18.44 10.36 -1.20
N GLN A 104 -17.27 10.23 -1.82
CA GLN A 104 -17.13 10.19 -3.28
C GLN A 104 -17.92 9.02 -3.88
N ASP A 105 -17.74 7.80 -3.34
CA ASP A 105 -18.45 6.61 -3.80
C ASP A 105 -19.98 6.78 -3.65
N ARG A 106 -20.44 7.44 -2.58
CA ARG A 106 -21.86 7.74 -2.37
C ARG A 106 -22.40 8.73 -3.39
N ARG A 107 -21.65 9.79 -3.70
CA ARG A 107 -22.02 10.79 -4.71
C ARG A 107 -22.10 10.16 -6.09
N GLU A 108 -21.07 9.43 -6.50
CA GLU A 108 -21.05 8.74 -7.79
C GLU A 108 -22.21 7.75 -7.92
N ARG A 109 -22.49 6.98 -6.85
CA ARG A 109 -23.63 6.06 -6.84
C ARG A 109 -24.97 6.80 -6.97
N SER A 110 -25.14 7.91 -6.27
CA SER A 110 -26.35 8.74 -6.34
C SER A 110 -26.56 9.33 -7.74
N GLU A 111 -25.49 9.81 -8.38
CA GLU A 111 -25.54 10.35 -9.73
C GLU A 111 -25.87 9.28 -10.77
N ARG A 112 -25.26 8.11 -10.68
CA ARG A 112 -25.59 6.96 -11.56
C ARG A 112 -27.06 6.56 -11.43
N VAL A 113 -27.60 6.54 -10.21
CA VAL A 113 -29.03 6.23 -9.99
C VAL A 113 -29.94 7.32 -10.56
N ARG A 114 -29.58 8.60 -10.41
CA ARG A 114 -30.34 9.73 -10.98
C ARG A 114 -30.38 9.67 -12.50
N GLN A 115 -29.23 9.51 -13.15
CA GLN A 115 -29.13 9.39 -14.61
C GLN A 115 -29.96 8.21 -15.14
N ALA A 116 -29.90 7.05 -14.47
CA ALA A 116 -30.68 5.89 -14.85
C ALA A 116 -32.20 6.08 -14.70
N ARG A 117 -32.66 6.92 -13.75
CA ARG A 117 -34.08 7.28 -13.62
C ARG A 117 -34.52 8.22 -14.74
N GLU A 118 -33.77 9.29 -14.98
CA GLU A 118 -34.04 10.27 -16.04
C GLU A 118 -34.07 9.61 -17.43
N GLU A 119 -33.17 8.65 -17.69
CA GLU A 119 -33.14 7.91 -18.96
C GLU A 119 -34.37 7.01 -19.15
N ARG A 120 -34.84 6.33 -18.09
CA ARG A 120 -36.06 5.51 -18.13
C ARG A 120 -37.30 6.36 -18.38
N GLU A 121 -37.39 7.53 -17.77
CA GLU A 121 -38.51 8.47 -18.00
C GLU A 121 -38.52 8.98 -19.44
N ARG A 122 -37.34 9.25 -20.03
CA ARG A 122 -37.21 9.69 -21.42
C ARG A 122 -37.51 8.60 -22.45
N THR A 123 -37.27 7.33 -22.12
CA THR A 123 -37.41 6.19 -23.05
C THR A 123 -38.70 5.38 -22.87
N GLY A 124 -39.35 5.46 -21.69
CA GLY A 124 -40.58 4.73 -21.37
C GLY A 124 -41.87 5.54 -21.53
N GLY A 125 -41.80 6.78 -22.03
CA GLY A 125 -42.95 7.66 -22.26
C GLY A 125 -43.49 7.65 -23.71
N GLY A 126 -43.52 6.49 -24.37
CA GLY A 126 -44.07 6.28 -25.72
C GLY A 126 -45.24 5.31 -25.72
#